data_AF-A0A1V4RLF4-F1
#
_entry.id   AF-A0A1V4RLF4-F1
#
_cell.length_a   1.000
_cell.length_b   1.000
_cell.length_c   1.000
_cell.angle_alpha   90.00
_cell.angle_beta   90.00
_cell.angle_gamma   90.00
#
_symmetry.space_group_name_H-M   'P 1'
#
loop_
_entity.id
_entity.type
_entity.pdbx_description
1 polymer ?
#
loop_
_entity_poly.entity_id
_entity_poly.type
_entity_poly.pdbx_seq_one_letter_code
_entity_poly.pdbx_strand_id
1 'polypeptide(L)'
;MIYASFRDRFVIRQYSPQITLGGGVVLQVNPPRYRKKFHEQFLATLHRLESEDAADRVQAAFPAIFVHPLTARQVQVSCGLSAEETGKIVAKLQADGELYKVMRGKETYFYAKNQVLKILENIQAILGNYHREYPGRLGLAEKELFSQVGNRYPTDAVQLAVQLGVESHRLKKNERLLALVEFESRLSGKQQDRLERLEEIYRQSGFNPPLNQKIMEQIGISEKEFREFVNILRQQERLIFVDQRFYFHADAIRKAIGVVRGYFTKNENLTVPQFKDLIGSTRKFAIPLLTYLDNRGFTERRGDVRVKGTKLSE
;
A
#
# COMPACT_ATOMS: atom_id res chain seq x y z
N MET A 1 8.94 24.35 -34.99
CA MET A 1 8.03 23.87 -33.92
C MET A 1 6.63 23.88 -34.50
N ILE A 2 5.87 22.79 -34.42
CA ILE A 2 4.49 22.73 -34.93
C ILE A 2 3.55 22.94 -33.74
N TYR A 3 2.66 23.91 -33.86
CA TYR A 3 1.56 24.11 -32.92
C TYR A 3 0.28 23.66 -33.60
N ALA A 4 -0.48 22.80 -32.92
CA ALA A 4 -1.78 22.34 -33.34
C ALA A 4 -2.70 22.29 -32.12
N SER A 5 -4.00 22.39 -32.36
CA SER A 5 -5.07 22.37 -31.37
C SER A 5 -6.11 21.33 -31.75
N PHE A 6 -6.98 20.99 -30.80
CA PHE A 6 -8.12 20.13 -31.04
C PHE A 6 -8.98 20.66 -32.20
N ARG A 7 -9.38 19.77 -33.12
CA ARG A 7 -10.14 20.06 -34.36
C ARG A 7 -9.42 20.88 -35.42
N ASP A 8 -8.12 21.15 -35.28
CA ASP A 8 -7.33 21.68 -36.39
C ASP A 8 -7.35 20.69 -37.56
N ARG A 9 -7.66 21.19 -38.76
CA ARG A 9 -7.65 20.40 -39.99
C ARG A 9 -6.25 20.36 -40.58
N PHE A 10 -5.85 19.21 -41.09
CA PHE A 10 -4.58 19.04 -41.78
C PHE A 10 -4.74 18.26 -43.08
N VAL A 11 -3.77 18.41 -43.96
CA VAL A 11 -3.68 17.70 -45.24
C VAL A 11 -2.41 16.87 -45.24
N ILE A 12 -2.51 15.60 -45.66
CA ILE A 12 -1.37 14.71 -45.84
C ILE A 12 -0.98 14.76 -47.31
N ARG A 13 0.28 15.10 -47.58
CA ARG A 13 0.83 15.16 -48.95
C ARG A 13 2.07 14.30 -49.06
N GLN A 14 2.24 13.65 -50.20
CA GLN A 14 3.50 13.02 -50.57
C GLN A 14 4.55 14.10 -50.83
N TYR A 15 5.78 13.90 -50.35
CA TYR A 15 6.86 14.89 -50.49
C TYR A 15 7.24 15.13 -51.95
N SER A 16 7.35 14.06 -52.75
CA SER A 16 7.56 14.13 -54.19
C SER A 16 7.07 12.85 -54.89
N PRO A 17 6.32 12.93 -56.01
CA PRO A 17 5.66 14.15 -56.51
C PRO A 17 4.65 14.70 -55.47
N GLN A 18 4.36 16.01 -55.51
CA GLN A 18 3.41 16.64 -54.60
C GLN A 18 1.98 16.21 -54.91
N ILE A 19 1.54 15.12 -54.28
CA ILE A 19 0.19 14.56 -54.41
C ILE A 19 -0.50 14.65 -53.04
N THR A 20 -1.76 15.07 -53.02
CA THR A 20 -2.57 15.02 -51.80
C THR A 20 -3.04 13.58 -51.58
N LEU A 21 -2.62 12.98 -50.47
CA LEU A 21 -2.98 11.62 -50.09
C LEU A 21 -4.30 11.58 -49.30
N GLY A 22 -4.61 12.68 -48.60
CA GLY A 22 -5.83 12.81 -47.81
C GLY A 22 -5.76 13.98 -46.84
N GLY A 23 -6.65 13.98 -45.86
CA GLY A 23 -6.67 14.96 -44.79
C GLY A 23 -7.23 14.36 -43.51
N GLY A 24 -7.23 15.15 -42.45
CA GLY A 24 -7.76 14.73 -41.15
C GLY A 24 -7.95 15.89 -40.21
N VAL A 25 -8.37 15.56 -38.99
CA VAL A 25 -8.57 16.49 -37.88
C VAL A 25 -7.71 16.04 -36.72
N VAL A 26 -7.13 17.00 -36.00
CA VAL A 26 -6.36 16.71 -34.79
C VAL A 26 -7.31 16.45 -33.62
N LEU A 27 -7.36 15.21 -33.13
CA LEU A 27 -8.18 14.83 -31.97
C LEU A 27 -7.43 14.90 -30.64
N GLN A 28 -6.10 14.81 -30.64
CA GLN A 28 -5.29 14.88 -29.43
C GLN A 28 -3.89 15.43 -29.73
N VAL A 29 -3.45 16.42 -28.94
CA VAL A 29 -2.14 17.05 -29.07
C VAL A 29 -1.25 16.49 -27.96
N ASN A 30 -0.27 15.65 -28.30
CA ASN A 30 0.56 14.83 -27.41
C ASN A 30 -0.11 13.54 -26.88
N PRO A 31 -0.54 12.62 -27.75
CA PRO A 31 -1.05 11.32 -27.31
C PRO A 31 0.05 10.48 -26.63
N PRO A 32 -0.32 9.58 -25.71
CA PRO A 32 0.63 8.62 -25.16
C PRO A 32 1.15 7.69 -26.27
N ARG A 33 2.33 7.10 -26.05
CA ARG A 33 2.97 6.23 -27.06
C ARG A 33 2.04 5.07 -27.44
N TYR A 34 1.62 5.06 -28.70
CA TYR A 34 0.81 4.00 -29.27
C TYR A 34 1.55 2.65 -29.23
N ARG A 35 0.84 1.60 -28.80
CA ARG A 35 1.34 0.21 -28.82
C ARG A 35 0.34 -0.63 -29.59
N LYS A 36 0.81 -1.35 -30.62
CA LYS A 36 -0.05 -2.14 -31.54
C LYS A 36 -1.01 -3.10 -30.83
N LYS A 37 -0.62 -3.65 -29.68
CA LYS A 37 -1.47 -4.54 -28.87
C LYS A 37 -2.73 -3.88 -28.29
N PHE A 38 -2.81 -2.55 -28.31
CA PHE A 38 -3.95 -1.77 -27.81
C PHE A 38 -4.69 -1.02 -28.93
N HIS A 39 -4.61 -1.52 -30.17
CA HIS A 39 -5.18 -0.88 -31.35
C HIS A 39 -6.67 -0.56 -31.18
N GLU A 40 -7.47 -1.58 -30.86
CA GLU A 40 -8.93 -1.46 -30.70
C GLU A 40 -9.32 -0.44 -29.63
N GLN A 41 -8.66 -0.50 -28.47
CA GLN A 41 -8.98 0.41 -27.36
C GLN A 41 -8.53 1.85 -27.67
N PHE A 42 -7.46 2.02 -28.44
CA PHE A 42 -7.03 3.33 -28.93
C PHE A 42 -8.04 3.90 -29.92
N LEU A 43 -8.51 3.11 -30.88
CA LEU A 43 -9.57 3.52 -31.83
C LEU A 43 -10.86 3.92 -31.09
N ALA A 44 -11.30 3.11 -30.13
CA ALA A 44 -12.47 3.43 -29.30
C ALA A 44 -12.30 4.76 -28.55
N THR A 45 -11.09 5.04 -28.06
CA THR A 45 -10.78 6.33 -27.40
C THR A 45 -10.85 7.48 -28.39
N LEU A 46 -10.31 7.32 -29.60
CA LEU A 46 -10.36 8.35 -30.64
C LEU A 46 -11.80 8.66 -31.07
N HIS A 47 -12.65 7.66 -31.26
CA HIS A 47 -14.07 7.87 -31.59
C HIS A 47 -14.80 8.67 -30.52
N ARG A 48 -14.52 8.43 -29.24
CA ARG A 48 -15.09 9.23 -28.14
C ARG A 48 -14.52 10.64 -28.07
N LEU A 49 -13.24 10.83 -28.40
CA LEU A 49 -12.64 12.17 -28.51
C LEU A 49 -13.21 12.99 -29.68
N GLU A 50 -13.70 12.33 -30.73
CA GLU A 50 -14.38 12.96 -31.86
C GLU A 50 -15.82 13.39 -31.52
N SER A 51 -16.43 12.80 -30.48
CA SER A 51 -17.80 13.07 -30.02
C SER A 51 -18.09 14.57 -29.85
N GLU A 52 -19.30 15.00 -30.24
CA GLU A 52 -19.79 16.36 -29.99
C GLU A 52 -20.10 16.60 -28.51
N ASP A 53 -20.34 15.55 -27.73
CA ASP A 53 -20.55 15.66 -26.28
C ASP A 53 -19.24 15.93 -25.54
N ALA A 54 -19.16 17.11 -24.93
CA ALA A 54 -18.01 17.54 -24.16
C ALA A 54 -17.73 16.67 -22.93
N ALA A 55 -18.75 16.09 -22.29
CA ALA A 55 -18.56 15.20 -21.16
C ALA A 55 -17.92 13.87 -21.59
N ASP A 56 -18.36 13.32 -22.74
CA ASP A 56 -17.78 12.11 -23.32
C ASP A 56 -16.31 12.32 -23.72
N ARG A 57 -15.98 13.47 -24.33
CA ARG A 57 -14.59 13.84 -24.63
C ARG A 57 -13.72 13.93 -23.37
N VAL A 58 -14.23 14.57 -22.31
CA VAL A 58 -13.50 14.68 -21.04
C VAL A 58 -13.24 13.30 -20.44
N GLN A 59 -14.22 12.39 -20.45
CA GLN A 59 -14.00 11.02 -19.99
C GLN A 59 -13.00 10.26 -20.87
N ALA A 60 -13.06 10.43 -22.20
CA ALA A 60 -12.15 9.80 -23.14
C ALA A 60 -10.70 10.28 -22.99
N ALA A 61 -10.49 11.50 -22.49
CA ALA A 61 -9.16 12.01 -22.14
C ALA A 61 -8.48 11.20 -21.03
N PHE A 62 -9.23 10.39 -20.26
CA PHE A 62 -8.71 9.48 -19.23
C PHE A 62 -8.82 8.00 -19.66
N PRO A 63 -7.97 7.53 -20.59
CA PRO A 63 -8.02 6.14 -21.04
C PRO A 63 -7.62 5.19 -19.89
N ALA A 64 -8.35 4.09 -19.73
CA ALA A 64 -8.05 3.05 -18.74
C ALA A 64 -6.75 2.27 -19.06
N ILE A 65 -6.31 2.29 -20.32
CA ILE A 65 -5.09 1.60 -20.80
C ILE A 65 -3.84 2.22 -20.17
N PHE A 66 -3.84 3.55 -20.04
CA PHE A 66 -2.74 4.33 -19.50
C PHE A 66 -3.27 5.19 -18.36
N VAL A 67 -3.10 4.70 -17.14
CA VAL A 67 -3.48 5.44 -15.94
C VAL A 67 -2.48 6.56 -15.76
N HIS A 68 -2.90 7.75 -16.14
CA HIS A 68 -2.18 8.99 -15.93
C HIS A 68 -3.16 10.07 -15.51
N PRO A 69 -2.86 10.80 -14.43
CA PRO A 69 -3.73 11.88 -14.03
C PRO A 69 -3.60 13.07 -14.97
N LEU A 70 -4.67 13.83 -15.13
CA LEU A 70 -4.66 15.08 -15.88
C LEU A 70 -5.02 16.25 -14.97
N THR A 71 -4.40 17.40 -15.19
CA THR A 71 -4.82 18.67 -14.62
C THR A 71 -6.01 19.24 -15.40
N ALA A 72 -6.75 20.18 -14.82
CA ALA A 72 -7.82 20.89 -15.53
C ALA A 72 -7.32 21.53 -16.85
N ARG A 73 -6.10 22.07 -16.85
CA ARG A 73 -5.48 22.63 -18.06
C ARG A 73 -5.20 21.58 -19.13
N GLN A 74 -4.74 20.39 -18.73
CA GLN A 74 -4.51 19.30 -19.69
C GLN A 74 -5.82 18.76 -20.27
N VAL A 75 -6.89 18.68 -19.46
CA VAL A 75 -8.24 18.35 -19.94
C VAL A 75 -8.73 19.40 -20.93
N GLN A 76 -8.57 20.67 -20.60
CA GLN A 76 -8.94 21.80 -21.46
C GLN A 76 -8.29 21.69 -22.84
N VAL A 77 -6.96 21.49 -22.88
CA VAL A 77 -6.19 21.38 -24.14
C VAL A 77 -6.58 20.12 -24.91
N SER A 78 -6.77 18.98 -24.23
CA SER A 78 -7.06 17.71 -24.88
C SER A 78 -8.47 17.66 -25.47
N CYS A 79 -9.43 18.35 -24.86
CA CYS A 79 -10.84 18.31 -25.27
C CYS A 79 -11.28 19.54 -26.06
N GLY A 80 -10.38 20.52 -26.26
CA GLY A 80 -10.66 21.78 -26.95
C GLY A 80 -11.72 22.63 -26.28
N LEU A 81 -11.75 22.67 -24.94
CA LEU A 81 -12.76 23.36 -24.15
C LEU A 81 -12.26 24.72 -23.64
N SER A 82 -13.17 25.63 -23.30
CA SER A 82 -12.82 26.80 -22.49
C SER A 82 -12.55 26.40 -21.03
N ALA A 83 -11.89 27.28 -20.28
CA ALA A 83 -11.65 27.08 -18.85
C ALA A 83 -12.96 26.98 -18.05
N GLU A 84 -13.98 27.76 -18.44
CA GLU A 84 -15.29 27.76 -17.78
C GLU A 84 -16.05 26.46 -18.03
N GLU A 85 -16.11 25.98 -19.29
CA GLU A 85 -16.75 24.72 -19.65
C GLU A 85 -16.04 23.53 -18.99
N THR A 86 -14.70 23.53 -19.01
CA THR A 86 -13.90 22.49 -18.34
C THR A 86 -14.23 22.44 -16.86
N GLY A 87 -14.29 23.60 -16.19
CA GLY A 87 -14.66 23.68 -14.77
C GLY A 87 -16.05 23.11 -14.48
N LYS A 88 -17.06 23.48 -15.28
CA LYS A 88 -18.43 22.97 -15.14
C LYS A 88 -18.51 21.46 -15.34
N ILE A 89 -17.87 20.93 -16.39
CA ILE A 89 -17.91 19.49 -16.71
C ILE A 89 -17.15 18.68 -15.67
N VAL A 90 -15.95 19.11 -15.27
CA VAL A 90 -15.17 18.42 -14.25
C VAL A 90 -15.93 18.41 -12.92
N ALA A 91 -16.51 19.54 -12.50
CA ALA A 91 -17.29 19.60 -11.27
C ALA A 91 -18.52 18.67 -11.32
N LYS A 92 -19.22 18.62 -12.47
CA LYS A 92 -20.34 17.69 -12.68
C LYS A 92 -19.89 16.23 -12.58
N LEU A 93 -18.84 15.85 -13.31
CA LEU A 93 -18.31 14.48 -13.29
C LEU A 93 -17.77 14.07 -11.91
N GLN A 94 -17.25 15.03 -11.13
CA GLN A 94 -16.89 14.77 -9.74
C GLN A 94 -18.13 14.52 -8.86
N ALA A 95 -19.19 15.31 -9.02
CA ALA A 95 -20.45 15.12 -8.30
C ALA A 95 -21.10 13.77 -8.64
N ASP A 96 -20.99 13.33 -9.89
CA ASP A 96 -21.47 12.03 -10.36
C ASP A 96 -20.56 10.86 -9.93
N GLY A 97 -19.41 11.14 -9.28
CA GLY A 97 -18.45 10.14 -8.83
C GLY A 97 -17.63 9.50 -9.96
N GLU A 98 -17.58 10.13 -11.14
CA GLU A 98 -16.86 9.68 -12.32
C GLU A 98 -15.42 10.21 -12.39
N LEU A 99 -15.11 11.31 -11.67
CA LEU A 99 -13.77 11.84 -11.51
C LEU A 99 -13.37 11.96 -10.04
N TYR A 100 -12.17 11.50 -9.71
CA TYR A 100 -11.53 11.66 -8.40
C TYR A 100 -10.47 12.75 -8.45
N LYS A 101 -10.44 13.61 -7.44
CA LYS A 101 -9.48 14.71 -7.31
C LYS A 101 -8.33 14.32 -6.38
N VAL A 102 -7.10 14.64 -6.78
CA VAL A 102 -5.89 14.50 -5.98
C VAL A 102 -5.08 15.80 -6.02
N MET A 103 -4.56 16.21 -4.87
CA MET A 103 -3.64 17.34 -4.77
C MET A 103 -2.20 16.86 -4.79
N ARG A 104 -1.37 17.41 -5.69
CA ARG A 104 0.09 17.23 -5.69
C ARG A 104 0.75 18.59 -5.48
N GLY A 105 1.08 18.90 -4.23
CA GLY A 105 1.55 20.24 -3.85
C GLY A 105 0.47 21.30 -4.12
N LYS A 106 0.74 22.24 -5.03
CA LYS A 106 -0.21 23.31 -5.41
C LYS A 106 -1.10 22.95 -6.61
N GLU A 107 -0.81 21.85 -7.30
CA GLU A 107 -1.54 21.45 -8.49
C GLU A 107 -2.63 20.42 -8.18
N THR A 108 -3.76 20.55 -8.88
CA THR A 108 -4.87 19.60 -8.83
C THR A 108 -4.81 18.66 -10.02
N TYR A 109 -4.84 17.37 -9.72
CA TYR A 109 -4.86 16.27 -10.67
C TYR A 109 -6.18 15.51 -10.56
N PHE A 110 -6.64 14.94 -11.66
CA PHE A 110 -7.86 14.15 -11.73
C PHE A 110 -7.55 12.75 -12.25
N TYR A 111 -8.29 11.77 -11.74
CA TYR A 111 -8.35 10.41 -12.24
C TYR A 111 -9.78 10.05 -12.57
N ALA A 112 -10.01 9.37 -13.69
CA ALA A 112 -11.34 8.86 -13.99
C ALA A 112 -11.62 7.56 -13.24
N LYS A 113 -12.90 7.33 -12.94
CA LYS A 113 -13.37 6.15 -12.20
C LYS A 113 -12.98 4.84 -12.86
N ASN A 114 -13.06 4.76 -14.19
CA ASN A 114 -12.60 3.60 -14.96
C ASN A 114 -11.10 3.29 -14.73
N GLN A 115 -10.24 4.30 -14.62
CA GLN A 115 -8.81 4.12 -14.32
C GLN A 115 -8.63 3.56 -12.92
N VAL A 116 -9.32 4.13 -11.93
CA VAL A 116 -9.25 3.69 -10.52
C VAL A 116 -9.78 2.26 -10.37
N LEU A 117 -10.92 1.93 -11.00
CA LEU A 117 -11.47 0.58 -11.03
C LEU A 117 -10.51 -0.42 -11.67
N LYS A 118 -9.77 -0.03 -12.72
CA LYS A 118 -8.77 -0.88 -13.33
C LYS A 118 -7.60 -1.20 -12.40
N ILE A 119 -7.18 -0.24 -11.58
CA ILE A 119 -6.16 -0.47 -10.55
C ILE A 119 -6.70 -1.41 -9.48
N LEU A 120 -7.95 -1.19 -9.03
CA LEU A 120 -8.62 -2.04 -8.04
C LEU A 120 -8.73 -3.49 -8.51
N GLU A 121 -9.09 -3.75 -9.78
CA GLU A 121 -9.08 -5.09 -10.37
C GLU A 121 -7.70 -5.77 -10.25
N ASN A 122 -6.62 -5.05 -10.55
CA ASN A 122 -5.27 -5.60 -10.42
C ASN A 122 -4.90 -5.86 -8.96
N ILE A 123 -5.28 -4.96 -8.05
CA ILE A 123 -5.08 -5.16 -6.60
C ILE A 123 -5.80 -6.44 -6.15
N GLN A 124 -7.05 -6.64 -6.56
CA GLN A 124 -7.79 -7.85 -6.23
C GLN A 124 -7.14 -9.11 -6.79
N ALA A 125 -6.61 -9.06 -8.01
CA ALA A 125 -5.88 -10.19 -8.59
C ALA A 125 -4.60 -10.52 -7.80
N ILE A 126 -3.85 -9.51 -7.37
CA ILE A 126 -2.65 -9.66 -6.53
C ILE A 126 -3.04 -10.29 -5.18
N LEU A 127 -4.06 -9.75 -4.51
CA LEU A 127 -4.54 -10.28 -3.23
C LEU A 127 -5.07 -11.71 -3.36
N GLY A 128 -5.82 -12.02 -4.42
CA GLY A 128 -6.32 -13.37 -4.69
C GLY A 128 -5.20 -14.38 -4.92
N ASN A 129 -4.11 -13.99 -5.60
CA ASN A 129 -2.92 -14.83 -5.72
C ASN A 129 -2.22 -15.02 -4.38
N TYR A 130 -2.07 -13.93 -3.62
CA TYR A 130 -1.43 -13.96 -2.31
C TYR A 130 -2.16 -14.87 -1.32
N HIS A 131 -3.49 -14.82 -1.29
CA HIS A 131 -4.31 -15.68 -0.41
C HIS A 131 -4.20 -17.17 -0.76
N ARG A 132 -4.06 -17.49 -2.05
CA ARG A 132 -3.84 -18.88 -2.49
C ARG A 132 -2.45 -19.39 -2.09
N GLU A 133 -1.45 -18.52 -2.17
CA GLU A 133 -0.08 -18.87 -1.79
C GLU A 133 0.11 -18.94 -0.26
N TYR A 134 -0.58 -18.08 0.49
CA TYR A 134 -0.47 -17.96 1.94
C TYR A 134 -1.85 -17.97 2.66
N PRO A 135 -2.55 -19.11 2.70
CA PRO A 135 -3.92 -19.19 3.24
C PRO A 135 -4.05 -18.85 4.73
N GLY A 136 -2.97 -18.97 5.50
CA GLY A 136 -2.96 -18.70 6.94
C GLY A 136 -2.75 -17.23 7.31
N ARG A 137 -2.32 -16.38 6.38
CA ARG A 137 -2.06 -14.95 6.64
C ARG A 137 -3.37 -14.18 6.70
N LEU A 138 -3.38 -13.05 7.43
CA LEU A 138 -4.56 -12.18 7.53
C LEU A 138 -4.72 -11.26 6.30
N GLY A 139 -3.62 -10.98 5.60
CA GLY A 139 -3.61 -10.13 4.42
C GLY A 139 -2.20 -9.76 3.99
N LEU A 140 -2.10 -8.98 2.91
CA LEU A 140 -0.86 -8.44 2.37
C LEU A 140 -0.56 -7.08 2.99
N ALA A 141 0.70 -6.81 3.34
CA ALA A 141 1.11 -5.51 3.87
C ALA A 141 0.89 -4.40 2.83
N GLU A 142 0.31 -3.28 3.24
CA GLU A 142 -0.01 -2.16 2.36
C GLU A 142 1.23 -1.63 1.63
N LYS A 143 2.37 -1.51 2.33
CA LYS A 143 3.64 -1.11 1.73
C LYS A 143 4.12 -2.09 0.66
N GLU A 144 3.92 -3.39 0.88
CA GLU A 144 4.32 -4.42 -0.06
C GLU A 144 3.43 -4.40 -1.30
N LEU A 145 2.11 -4.28 -1.12
CA LEU A 145 1.17 -4.09 -2.22
C LEU A 145 1.55 -2.85 -3.05
N PHE A 146 1.81 -1.73 -2.38
CA PHE A 146 2.19 -0.48 -3.06
C PHE A 146 3.50 -0.62 -3.82
N SER A 147 4.46 -1.38 -3.30
CA SER A 147 5.70 -1.67 -4.01
C SER A 147 5.48 -2.55 -5.26
N GLN A 148 4.61 -3.56 -5.18
CA GLN A 148 4.28 -4.42 -6.32
C GLN A 148 3.53 -3.66 -7.42
N VAL A 149 2.66 -2.71 -7.04
CA VAL A 149 1.79 -1.96 -7.95
C VAL A 149 2.46 -0.66 -8.45
N GLY A 150 3.38 -0.09 -7.68
CA GLY A 150 3.96 1.25 -7.87
C GLY A 150 4.80 1.43 -9.14
N ASN A 151 5.32 0.35 -9.74
CA ASN A 151 6.01 0.44 -11.03
C ASN A 151 5.06 0.72 -12.20
N ARG A 152 3.78 0.41 -12.04
CA ARG A 152 2.77 0.53 -13.10
C ARG A 152 1.84 1.72 -12.90
N TYR A 153 1.64 2.14 -11.66
CA TYR A 153 0.64 3.13 -11.29
C TYR A 153 1.20 4.18 -10.32
N PRO A 154 0.78 5.44 -10.45
CA PRO A 154 1.10 6.46 -9.44
C PRO A 154 0.56 6.10 -8.05
N THR A 155 1.33 6.40 -6.99
CA THR A 155 0.98 6.05 -5.60
C THR A 155 -0.39 6.57 -5.16
N ASP A 156 -0.73 7.80 -5.55
CA ASP A 156 -2.02 8.41 -5.26
C ASP A 156 -3.19 7.70 -5.96
N ALA A 157 -2.99 7.24 -7.20
CA ALA A 157 -3.98 6.43 -7.90
C ALA A 157 -4.21 5.08 -7.20
N VAL A 158 -3.14 4.47 -6.67
CA VAL A 158 -3.23 3.23 -5.87
C VAL A 158 -3.95 3.48 -4.55
N GLN A 159 -3.67 4.59 -3.87
CA GLN A 159 -4.39 4.99 -2.65
C GLN A 159 -5.88 5.16 -2.89
N LEU A 160 -6.26 5.88 -3.96
CA LEU A 160 -7.66 6.03 -4.37
C LEU A 160 -8.31 4.67 -4.65
N ALA A 161 -7.62 3.77 -5.34
CA ALA A 161 -8.15 2.44 -5.64
C ALA A 161 -8.36 1.59 -4.39
N VAL A 162 -7.44 1.66 -3.42
CA VAL A 162 -7.59 0.99 -2.13
C VAL A 162 -8.77 1.59 -1.35
N GLN A 163 -8.86 2.92 -1.27
CA GLN A 163 -9.96 3.60 -0.60
C GLN A 163 -11.32 3.21 -1.22
N LEU A 164 -11.45 3.32 -2.54
CA LEU A 164 -12.65 2.91 -3.27
C LEU A 164 -12.96 1.43 -3.03
N GLY A 165 -11.95 0.56 -3.01
CA GLY A 165 -12.11 -0.86 -2.73
C GLY A 165 -12.65 -1.14 -1.33
N VAL A 166 -12.25 -0.36 -0.33
CA VAL A 166 -12.76 -0.46 1.05
C VAL A 166 -14.19 0.08 1.15
N GLU A 167 -14.45 1.27 0.59
CA GLU A 167 -15.80 1.89 0.59
C GLU A 167 -16.82 1.00 -0.15
N SER A 168 -16.42 0.39 -1.26
CA SER A 168 -17.25 -0.53 -2.05
C SER A 168 -17.30 -1.96 -1.50
N HIS A 169 -16.76 -2.22 -0.31
CA HIS A 169 -16.77 -3.55 0.33
C HIS A 169 -16.14 -4.67 -0.54
N ARG A 170 -15.17 -4.32 -1.39
CA ARG A 170 -14.37 -5.27 -2.18
C ARG A 170 -13.07 -5.65 -1.47
N LEU A 171 -12.54 -4.74 -0.67
CA LEU A 171 -11.35 -4.90 0.15
C LEU A 171 -11.68 -4.65 1.62
N LYS A 172 -10.99 -5.34 2.52
CA LYS A 172 -10.93 -5.00 3.95
C LYS A 172 -9.51 -4.57 4.32
N LYS A 173 -9.42 -3.55 5.16
CA LYS A 173 -8.17 -3.01 5.67
C LYS A 173 -8.13 -3.17 7.18
N ASN A 174 -7.18 -3.98 7.67
CA ASN A 174 -6.90 -4.16 9.09
C ASN A 174 -5.56 -3.50 9.39
N GLU A 175 -5.59 -2.29 9.96
CA GLU A 175 -4.43 -1.44 10.20
C GLU A 175 -3.57 -1.18 8.93
N ARG A 176 -2.58 -2.05 8.70
CA ARG A 176 -1.61 -1.99 7.60
C ARG A 176 -1.68 -3.22 6.68
N LEU A 177 -2.69 -4.07 6.86
CA LEU A 177 -2.93 -5.26 6.04
C LEU A 177 -4.16 -5.04 5.17
N LEU A 178 -4.07 -5.48 3.92
CA LEU A 178 -5.13 -5.47 2.95
C LEU A 178 -5.49 -6.90 2.56
N ALA A 179 -6.78 -7.19 2.50
CA ALA A 179 -7.31 -8.46 2.03
C ALA A 179 -8.60 -8.22 1.25
N LEU A 180 -8.99 -9.19 0.42
CA LEU A 180 -10.35 -9.31 -0.10
C LEU A 180 -11.35 -9.50 1.06
N VAL A 181 -12.53 -8.89 0.97
CA VAL A 181 -13.55 -9.01 2.03
C VAL A 181 -13.92 -10.47 2.29
N GLU A 182 -14.12 -11.23 1.21
CA GLU A 182 -14.51 -12.66 1.21
C GLU A 182 -13.42 -13.61 1.73
N PHE A 183 -12.17 -13.14 1.88
CA PHE A 183 -11.08 -14.01 2.31
C PHE A 183 -11.08 -14.22 3.82
N GLU A 184 -11.09 -15.47 4.25
CA GLU A 184 -10.85 -15.86 5.63
C GLU A 184 -9.54 -16.63 5.73
N SER A 185 -8.73 -16.29 6.74
CA SER A 185 -7.52 -17.06 7.03
C SER A 185 -7.92 -18.48 7.43
N ARG A 186 -7.33 -19.47 6.76
CA ARG A 186 -7.59 -20.89 7.00
C ARG A 186 -6.27 -21.64 7.11
N LEU A 187 -6.08 -22.27 8.26
CA LEU A 187 -5.03 -23.27 8.50
C LEU A 187 -5.69 -24.64 8.64
N SER A 188 -5.00 -25.69 8.22
CA SER A 188 -5.44 -27.06 8.55
C SER A 188 -5.40 -27.26 10.06
N GLY A 189 -6.22 -28.17 10.62
CA GLY A 189 -6.23 -28.43 12.07
C GLY A 189 -4.83 -28.75 12.63
N LYS A 190 -4.04 -29.55 11.91
CA LYS A 190 -2.66 -29.85 12.28
C LYS A 190 -1.75 -28.61 12.30
N GLN A 191 -1.93 -27.69 11.34
CA GLN A 191 -1.16 -26.43 11.31
C GLN A 191 -1.58 -25.50 12.43
N GLN A 192 -2.88 -25.42 12.71
CA GLN A 192 -3.42 -24.63 13.81
C GLN A 192 -2.87 -25.12 15.15
N ASP A 193 -2.90 -26.42 15.42
CA ASP A 193 -2.34 -27.01 16.65
C ASP A 193 -0.85 -26.68 16.82
N ARG A 194 -0.08 -26.72 15.73
CA ARG A 194 1.36 -26.39 15.74
C ARG A 194 1.62 -24.91 15.92
N LEU A 195 0.81 -24.04 15.31
CA LEU A 195 0.86 -22.59 15.49
C LEU A 195 0.61 -22.22 16.96
N GLU A 196 -0.42 -22.81 17.57
CA GLU A 196 -0.77 -22.58 18.98
C GLU A 196 0.32 -23.07 19.92
N ARG A 197 0.92 -24.24 19.66
CA ARG A 197 2.09 -24.72 20.42
C ARG A 197 3.29 -23.78 20.29
N LEU A 198 3.55 -23.26 19.09
CA LEU A 198 4.63 -22.31 18.86
C LEU A 198 4.45 -21.05 19.69
N GLU A 199 3.25 -20.49 19.66
CA GLU A 199 2.92 -19.32 20.45
C GLU A 199 3.02 -19.60 21.96
N GLU A 200 2.52 -20.76 22.41
CA GLU A 200 2.56 -21.13 23.82
C GLU A 200 3.98 -21.15 24.35
N ILE A 201 4.92 -21.71 23.58
CA ILE A 201 6.34 -21.73 23.93
C ILE A 201 6.85 -20.30 24.12
N TYR A 202 6.56 -19.37 23.21
CA TYR A 202 6.95 -17.96 23.36
C TYR A 202 6.28 -17.29 24.56
N ARG A 203 5.01 -17.61 24.84
CA ARG A 203 4.24 -17.05 25.95
C ARG A 203 4.80 -17.50 27.31
N GLN A 204 5.06 -18.80 27.47
CA GLN A 204 5.61 -19.37 28.70
C GLN A 204 7.05 -18.95 28.96
N SER A 205 7.84 -18.75 27.90
CA SER A 205 9.26 -18.40 28.03
C SER A 205 9.49 -16.97 28.53
N GLY A 206 8.47 -16.11 28.52
CA GLY A 206 8.53 -14.74 29.05
C GLY A 206 9.69 -13.94 28.46
N PHE A 207 10.64 -13.54 29.31
CA PHE A 207 11.82 -12.75 28.93
C PHE A 207 13.04 -13.57 28.51
N ASN A 208 12.92 -14.88 28.40
CA ASN A 208 14.02 -15.78 28.07
C ASN A 208 13.59 -16.79 26.98
N PRO A 209 13.17 -16.32 25.78
CA PRO A 209 12.74 -17.21 24.71
C PRO A 209 13.87 -18.19 24.29
N PRO A 210 13.57 -19.48 24.08
CA PRO A 210 14.49 -20.44 23.50
C PRO A 210 14.98 -19.99 22.11
N LEU A 211 16.07 -20.61 21.64
CA LEU A 211 16.50 -20.42 20.27
C LEU A 211 15.43 -20.94 19.31
N ASN A 212 15.12 -20.19 18.25
CA ASN A 212 14.11 -20.56 17.25
C ASN A 212 14.33 -21.99 16.71
N GLN A 213 15.58 -22.42 16.54
CA GLN A 213 15.90 -23.79 16.13
C GLN A 213 15.39 -24.86 17.12
N LYS A 214 15.57 -24.65 18.43
CA LYS A 214 15.06 -25.58 19.46
C LYS A 214 13.54 -25.63 19.47
N ILE A 215 12.87 -24.49 19.22
CA ILE A 215 11.41 -24.42 19.11
C ILE A 215 10.94 -25.24 17.89
N MET A 216 11.62 -25.08 16.75
CA MET A 216 11.31 -25.86 15.54
C MET A 216 11.49 -27.37 15.76
N GLU A 217 12.58 -27.79 16.40
CA GLU A 217 12.84 -29.19 16.75
C GLU A 217 11.80 -29.74 17.73
N GLN A 218 11.41 -28.97 18.74
CA GLN A 218 10.42 -29.37 19.74
C GLN A 218 9.01 -29.58 19.15
N ILE A 219 8.61 -28.75 18.19
CA ILE A 219 7.27 -28.83 17.55
C ILE A 219 7.31 -29.81 16.36
N GLY A 220 8.48 -30.03 15.76
CA GLY A 220 8.65 -30.85 14.56
C GLY A 220 8.19 -30.13 13.30
N ILE A 221 8.58 -28.86 13.13
CA ILE A 221 8.23 -28.02 11.97
C ILE A 221 9.45 -27.62 11.16
N SER A 222 9.25 -27.45 9.85
CA SER A 222 10.31 -26.98 8.95
C SER A 222 10.58 -25.48 9.14
N GLU A 223 11.75 -24.99 8.68
CA GLU A 223 12.06 -23.56 8.71
C GLU A 223 11.05 -22.73 7.90
N LYS A 224 10.55 -23.27 6.77
CA LYS A 224 9.52 -22.62 5.97
C LYS A 224 8.22 -22.45 6.76
N GLU A 225 7.78 -23.50 7.44
CA GLU A 225 6.57 -23.50 8.27
C GLU A 225 6.74 -22.58 9.49
N PHE A 226 7.91 -22.58 10.14
CA PHE A 226 8.23 -21.67 11.23
C PHE A 226 8.15 -20.20 10.79
N ARG A 227 8.76 -19.84 9.66
CA ARG A 227 8.68 -18.48 9.11
C ARG A 227 7.24 -18.08 8.84
N GLU A 228 6.43 -19.00 8.33
CA GLU A 228 5.01 -18.75 8.08
C GLU A 228 4.23 -18.50 9.38
N PHE A 229 4.38 -19.37 10.37
CA PHE A 229 3.73 -19.23 11.67
C PHE A 229 4.12 -17.95 12.41
N VAL A 230 5.41 -17.61 12.39
CA VAL A 230 5.89 -16.33 12.92
C VAL A 230 5.24 -15.16 12.19
N ASN A 231 5.12 -15.20 10.86
CA ASN A 231 4.43 -14.14 10.11
C ASN A 231 2.96 -14.01 10.52
N ILE A 232 2.25 -15.12 10.66
CA ILE A 232 0.85 -15.14 11.09
C ILE A 232 0.71 -14.52 12.48
N LEU A 233 1.49 -14.97 13.47
CA LEU A 233 1.43 -14.44 14.83
C LEU A 233 1.85 -12.96 14.91
N ARG A 234 2.76 -12.51 14.04
CA ARG A 234 3.14 -11.11 13.94
C ARG A 234 2.04 -10.24 13.33
N GLN A 235 1.35 -10.73 12.30
CA GLN A 235 0.19 -10.05 11.72
C GLN A 235 -0.97 -9.97 12.71
N GLN A 236 -1.10 -10.95 13.59
CA GLN A 236 -2.04 -10.95 14.72
C GLN A 236 -1.55 -10.15 15.93
N GLU A 237 -0.37 -9.51 15.86
CA GLU A 237 0.28 -8.80 16.95
C GLU A 237 0.55 -9.62 18.23
N ARG A 238 0.49 -10.95 18.15
CA ARG A 238 0.74 -11.87 19.28
C ARG A 238 2.23 -12.09 19.50
N LEU A 239 3.01 -12.04 18.44
CA LEU A 239 4.46 -12.18 18.48
C LEU A 239 5.13 -10.91 17.97
N ILE A 240 6.09 -10.39 18.73
CA ILE A 240 6.78 -9.15 18.44
C ILE A 240 8.25 -9.43 18.14
N PHE A 241 8.69 -8.98 16.97
CA PHE A 241 10.09 -8.99 16.60
C PHE A 241 10.82 -7.84 17.30
N VAL A 242 11.75 -8.18 18.18
CA VAL A 242 12.49 -7.22 19.01
C VAL A 242 13.81 -6.85 18.37
N ASP A 243 14.53 -7.84 17.84
CA ASP A 243 15.81 -7.66 17.16
C ASP A 243 16.13 -8.90 16.31
N GLN A 244 17.09 -8.81 15.38
CA GLN A 244 17.54 -9.76 14.34
C GLN A 244 17.05 -11.23 14.42
N ARG A 245 17.04 -11.84 15.59
CA ARG A 245 16.65 -13.25 15.80
C ARG A 245 15.67 -13.48 16.95
N PHE A 246 15.32 -12.45 17.73
CA PHE A 246 14.52 -12.58 18.94
C PHE A 246 13.09 -12.13 18.73
N TYR A 247 12.20 -13.07 18.99
CA TYR A 247 10.77 -12.86 19.08
C TYR A 247 10.34 -12.98 20.54
N PHE A 248 9.42 -12.13 20.96
CA PHE A 248 8.80 -12.18 22.28
C PHE A 248 7.30 -12.18 22.11
N HIS A 249 6.60 -12.91 22.97
CA HIS A 249 5.15 -12.82 23.03
C HIS A 249 4.72 -11.41 23.45
N ALA A 250 3.59 -10.92 22.94
CA ALA A 250 3.07 -9.60 23.26
C ALA A 250 2.85 -9.38 24.77
N ASP A 251 2.49 -10.44 25.51
CA ASP A 251 2.41 -10.40 26.98
C ASP A 251 3.75 -10.02 27.62
N ALA A 252 4.87 -10.57 27.13
CA ALA A 252 6.18 -10.25 27.67
C ALA A 252 6.51 -8.78 27.42
N ILE A 253 6.22 -8.26 26.23
CA ILE A 253 6.41 -6.84 25.91
C ILE A 253 5.55 -5.95 26.83
N ARG A 254 4.27 -6.28 27.03
CA ARG A 254 3.39 -5.55 27.96
C ARG A 254 3.93 -5.57 29.39
N LYS A 255 4.41 -6.72 29.87
CA LYS A 255 5.04 -6.85 31.20
C LYS A 255 6.30 -5.99 31.31
N ALA A 256 7.17 -5.97 30.30
CA ALA A 256 8.37 -5.14 30.30
C ALA A 256 8.04 -3.65 30.40
N ILE A 257 7.06 -3.17 29.62
CA ILE A 257 6.58 -1.79 29.69
C ILE A 257 6.07 -1.49 31.11
N GLY A 258 5.30 -2.40 31.72
CA GLY A 258 4.82 -2.27 33.09
C GLY A 258 5.95 -2.19 34.13
N VAL A 259 6.97 -3.04 34.02
CA VAL A 259 8.16 -3.03 34.90
C VAL A 259 8.90 -1.71 34.78
N VAL A 260 9.14 -1.23 33.57
CA VAL A 260 9.84 0.04 33.32
C VAL A 260 9.02 1.22 33.84
N ARG A 261 7.70 1.22 33.62
CA ARG A 261 6.79 2.23 34.17
C ARG A 261 6.85 2.28 35.69
N GLY A 262 6.78 1.13 36.36
CA GLY A 262 6.89 1.06 37.82
C GLY A 262 8.27 1.42 38.35
N TYR A 263 9.34 1.17 37.59
CA TYR A 263 10.70 1.54 37.98
C TYR A 263 10.87 3.08 37.98
N PHE A 264 10.39 3.75 36.94
CA PHE A 264 10.52 5.21 36.78
C PHE A 264 9.60 6.04 37.69
N THR A 265 8.74 5.42 38.51
CA THR A 265 8.00 6.16 39.56
C THR A 265 8.89 6.49 40.76
N LYS A 266 10.00 5.77 40.94
CA LYS A 266 10.89 5.89 42.11
C LYS A 266 12.35 6.21 41.73
N ASN A 267 12.70 6.07 40.46
CA ASN A 267 14.07 6.22 39.97
C ASN A 267 14.06 7.07 38.70
N GLU A 268 15.13 7.82 38.46
CA GLU A 268 15.26 8.66 37.24
C GLU A 268 16.02 7.97 36.12
N ASN A 269 16.93 7.05 36.46
CA ASN A 269 17.86 6.41 35.53
C ASN A 269 17.81 4.89 35.65
N LEU A 270 17.77 4.21 34.51
CA LEU A 270 17.76 2.75 34.39
C LEU A 270 18.98 2.28 33.59
N THR A 271 19.87 1.53 34.24
CA THR A 271 21.01 0.87 33.57
C THR A 271 20.62 -0.49 33.01
N VAL A 272 21.41 -1.01 32.08
CA VAL A 272 21.20 -2.36 31.52
C VAL A 272 21.24 -3.46 32.60
N PRO A 273 22.20 -3.49 33.56
CA PRO A 273 22.20 -4.48 34.64
C PRO A 273 20.93 -4.43 35.49
N GLN A 274 20.49 -3.23 35.89
CA GLN A 274 19.26 -3.05 36.66
C GLN A 274 18.04 -3.59 35.89
N PHE A 275 17.89 -3.23 34.62
CA PHE A 275 16.78 -3.76 33.82
C PHE A 275 16.82 -5.28 33.71
N LYS A 276 18.00 -5.85 33.44
CA LYS A 276 18.21 -7.29 33.38
C LYS A 276 17.78 -7.98 34.68
N ASP A 277 18.14 -7.42 35.83
CA ASP A 277 17.75 -7.95 37.14
C ASP A 277 16.24 -7.82 37.38
N LEU A 278 15.62 -6.69 37.02
CA LEU A 278 14.18 -6.44 37.17
C LEU A 278 13.31 -7.42 36.40
N ILE A 279 13.73 -7.83 35.20
CA ILE A 279 12.97 -8.76 34.36
C ILE A 279 13.43 -10.22 34.53
N GLY A 280 14.39 -10.50 35.41
CA GLY A 280 14.91 -11.86 35.63
C GLY A 280 15.44 -12.51 34.34
N SER A 281 16.20 -11.76 33.54
CA SER A 281 16.69 -12.22 32.24
C SER A 281 18.22 -12.16 32.14
N THR A 282 18.75 -12.35 30.95
CA THR A 282 20.18 -12.20 30.65
C THR A 282 20.42 -10.95 29.81
N ARG A 283 21.65 -10.41 29.82
CA ARG A 283 21.99 -9.24 28.98
C ARG A 283 21.70 -9.50 27.49
N LYS A 284 21.80 -10.75 27.05
CA LYS A 284 21.48 -11.21 25.70
C LYS A 284 20.06 -10.85 25.26
N PHE A 285 19.09 -10.89 26.17
CA PHE A 285 17.68 -10.56 25.87
C PHE A 285 17.29 -9.16 26.36
N ALA A 286 17.84 -8.74 27.50
CA ALA A 286 17.57 -7.44 28.09
C ALA A 286 18.01 -6.28 27.18
N ILE A 287 19.17 -6.38 26.52
CA ILE A 287 19.68 -5.32 25.63
C ILE A 287 18.76 -5.14 24.42
N PRO A 288 18.46 -6.18 23.61
CA PRO A 288 17.50 -6.06 22.51
C PRO A 288 16.14 -5.51 22.94
N LEU A 289 15.62 -5.97 24.08
CA LEU A 289 14.32 -5.53 24.58
C LEU A 289 14.34 -4.04 24.94
N LEU A 290 15.40 -3.55 25.59
CA LEU A 290 15.59 -2.13 25.82
C LEU A 290 15.69 -1.33 24.52
N THR A 291 16.45 -1.81 23.53
CA THR A 291 16.53 -1.17 22.21
C THR A 291 15.15 -1.08 21.55
N TYR A 292 14.33 -2.13 21.67
CA TYR A 292 12.96 -2.10 21.19
C TYR A 292 12.11 -1.05 21.92
N LEU A 293 12.21 -0.97 23.26
CA LEU A 293 11.51 0.04 24.06
C LEU A 293 11.95 1.47 23.71
N ASP A 294 13.25 1.66 23.47
CA ASP A 294 13.85 2.92 23.02
C ASP A 294 13.24 3.35 21.68
N ASN A 295 13.26 2.46 20.68
CA ASN A 295 12.72 2.70 19.35
C ASN A 295 11.20 2.96 19.35
N ARG A 296 10.48 2.42 20.35
CA ARG A 296 9.05 2.64 20.52
C ARG A 296 8.73 3.87 21.37
N GLY A 297 9.73 4.54 21.95
CA GLY A 297 9.58 5.77 22.74
C GLY A 297 9.17 5.54 24.19
N PHE A 298 9.22 4.30 24.69
CA PHE A 298 8.96 3.97 26.09
C PHE A 298 10.15 4.32 26.99
N THR A 299 11.36 4.18 26.46
CA THR A 299 12.60 4.60 27.11
C THR A 299 13.40 5.49 26.16
N GLU A 300 14.36 6.24 26.69
CA GLU A 300 15.28 7.02 25.88
C GLU A 300 16.71 6.77 26.38
N ARG A 301 17.62 6.36 25.48
CA ARG A 301 19.01 6.10 25.84
C ARG A 301 19.80 7.41 25.94
N ARG A 302 20.42 7.66 27.09
CA ARG A 302 21.34 8.78 27.35
C ARG A 302 22.65 8.25 27.91
N GLY A 303 23.64 8.09 27.04
CA GLY A 303 24.91 7.44 27.40
C GLY A 303 24.69 5.97 27.82
N ASP A 304 25.06 5.67 29.08
CA ASP A 304 24.98 4.34 29.67
C ASP A 304 23.68 4.06 30.44
N VAL A 305 22.84 5.08 30.60
CA VAL A 305 21.54 4.99 31.26
C VAL A 305 20.40 5.19 30.28
N ARG A 306 19.21 4.77 30.70
CA ARG A 306 17.95 5.12 30.06
C ARG A 306 17.12 5.96 31.00
N VAL A 307 16.47 6.96 30.43
CA VAL A 307 15.48 7.78 31.12
C VAL A 307 14.09 7.43 30.62
N LYS A 308 13.08 7.94 31.33
CA LYS A 308 11.67 7.79 30.97
C LYS A 308 11.40 8.38 29.58
N GLY A 309 10.86 7.56 28.68
CA GLY A 309 10.45 8.01 27.34
C GLY A 309 9.08 8.69 27.35
N THR A 310 8.77 9.44 26.28
CA THR A 310 7.54 10.22 26.17
C THR A 310 6.27 9.38 26.22
N LYS A 311 6.29 8.17 25.66
CA LYS A 311 5.14 7.25 25.62
C LYS A 311 4.94 6.42 26.88
N LEU A 312 5.79 6.58 27.89
CA LEU A 312 5.63 5.88 29.16
C LEU A 312 4.62 6.58 30.10
N SER A 313 4.30 7.85 29.80
CA SER A 313 3.37 8.71 30.53
C SER A 313 1.92 8.68 29.99
N GLU A 314 1.74 8.09 28.80
CA GLU A 314 0.43 7.71 28.24
C GLU A 314 -0.02 6.36 28.81
#